data_AF-A0A2A8LTZ6-F1
#
_entry.id   AF-A0A2A8LTZ6-F1
#
_cell.length_a   1.000
_cell.length_b   1.000
_cell.length_c   1.000
_cell.angle_alpha   90.00
_cell.angle_beta   90.00
_cell.angle_gamma   90.00
#
_symmetry.space_group_name_H-M   'P 1'
#
loop_
_entity.id
_entity.type
_entity.pdbx_description
1 polymer ?
#
loop_
_entity_poly.entity_id
_entity_poly.type
_entity_poly.pdbx_seq_one_letter_code
_entity_poly.pdbx_strand_id
1 'polypeptide(L)'
;MTGLRLVQPNESDTNDLYIESLEVAEMVGKRHADLLRDIDNYVGVLGQNAKLRSDNFFIESSYVAGTGKKYKSYLLTRKGCDMVANKMTGEKGILFTATYVTRFEEMENELKSQTQN
;
A
#
# COMPACT_ATOMS: atom_id res chain seq x y z
N MET A 1 -1.01 10.30 -13.10
CA MET A 1 0.14 10.69 -12.28
C MET A 1 -0.37 11.31 -10.97
N THR A 2 -0.98 10.47 -10.15
CA THR A 2 -1.52 10.78 -8.82
C THR A 2 -0.95 9.69 -7.92
N GLY A 3 -0.37 9.89 -6.76
CA GLY A 3 0.03 11.08 -6.04
C GLY A 3 0.89 10.54 -4.89
N LEU A 4 2.10 11.07 -4.74
CA LEU A 4 2.92 10.75 -3.57
C LEU A 4 2.16 11.32 -2.35
N ARG A 5 1.52 10.46 -1.57
CA ARG A 5 0.79 10.91 -0.37
C ARG A 5 1.65 10.61 0.85
N LEU A 6 2.42 11.61 1.24
CA LEU A 6 3.03 11.65 2.57
C LEU A 6 1.89 11.81 3.58
N VAL A 7 1.52 10.74 4.26
CA VAL A 7 0.72 10.84 5.49
C VAL A 7 1.72 11.15 6.59
N GLN A 8 1.69 12.37 7.12
CA GLN A 8 2.50 12.71 8.29
C GLN A 8 2.07 11.83 9.47
N PRO A 9 2.95 10.99 10.03
CA PRO A 9 2.65 10.27 11.24
C PRO A 9 2.97 11.16 12.44
N ASN A 10 2.07 11.08 13.40
CA ASN A 10 2.21 11.55 14.75
C ASN A 10 3.56 11.04 15.33
N GLU A 11 4.46 11.96 15.70
CA GLU A 11 5.67 11.78 16.53
C GLU A 11 6.43 10.43 16.44
N SER A 12 6.93 10.08 15.25
CA SER A 12 8.01 9.11 15.09
C SER A 12 8.75 9.41 13.79
N ASP A 13 10.06 9.66 13.89
CA ASP A 13 10.99 10.02 12.80
C ASP A 13 11.18 8.89 11.76
N THR A 14 10.12 8.46 11.08
CA THR A 14 10.20 7.53 9.96
C THR A 14 9.43 8.09 8.78
N ASN A 15 10.16 8.33 7.69
CA ASN A 15 9.63 8.74 6.40
C ASN A 15 8.90 7.56 5.77
N ASP A 16 7.73 7.23 6.32
CA ASP A 16 7.00 6.03 5.94
C ASP A 16 6.36 6.22 4.57
N LEU A 17 6.83 5.42 3.62
CA LEU A 17 6.32 5.38 2.27
C LEU A 17 5.18 4.38 2.16
N TYR A 18 4.20 4.73 1.33
CA TYR A 18 3.03 3.90 1.09
C TYR A 18 2.61 3.92 -0.37
N ILE A 19 2.00 2.82 -0.82
CA ILE A 19 1.33 2.73 -2.12
C ILE A 19 -0.18 2.64 -1.86
N GLU A 20 -0.98 3.42 -2.57
CA GLU A 20 -2.44 3.34 -2.43
C GLU A 20 -2.98 2.02 -3.00
N SER A 21 -3.96 1.43 -2.34
CA SER A 21 -4.63 0.21 -2.81
C SER A 21 -5.21 0.30 -4.22
N LEU A 22 -5.51 1.50 -4.75
CA LEU A 22 -5.94 1.69 -6.13
C LEU A 22 -4.78 1.39 -7.10
N GLU A 23 -3.61 1.97 -6.83
CA GLU A 23 -2.38 1.73 -7.61
C GLU A 23 -1.97 0.26 -7.51
N VAL A 24 -2.06 -0.36 -6.32
CA VAL A 24 -1.77 -1.79 -6.17
C VAL A 24 -2.74 -2.64 -7.00
N ALA A 25 -4.03 -2.31 -7.01
CA ALA A 25 -5.03 -3.02 -7.80
C ALA A 25 -4.71 -2.96 -9.32
N GLU A 26 -4.23 -1.80 -9.79
CA GLU A 26 -3.73 -1.64 -11.16
C GLU A 26 -2.49 -2.51 -11.41
N MET A 27 -1.50 -2.49 -10.52
CA MET A 27 -0.27 -3.29 -10.63
C MET A 27 -0.54 -4.80 -10.69
N VAL A 28 -1.49 -5.29 -9.89
CA VAL A 28 -1.84 -6.74 -9.87
C VAL A 28 -2.88 -7.13 -10.93
N GLY A 29 -3.41 -6.16 -11.70
CA GLY A 29 -4.43 -6.39 -12.71
C GLY A 29 -5.74 -6.95 -12.14
N LYS A 30 -6.17 -6.47 -10.97
CA LYS A 30 -7.34 -6.97 -10.23
C LYS A 30 -8.31 -5.81 -9.97
N ARG A 31 -9.61 -6.08 -9.84
CA ARG A 31 -10.58 -5.03 -9.46
C ARG A 31 -10.24 -4.53 -8.05
N HIS A 32 -10.28 -3.21 -7.84
CA HIS A 32 -10.00 -2.62 -6.52
C HIS A 32 -10.87 -3.23 -5.41
N ALA A 33 -12.16 -3.46 -5.67
CA ALA A 33 -13.06 -4.11 -4.72
C ALA A 33 -12.62 -5.55 -4.33
N ASP A 34 -12.05 -6.31 -5.26
CA ASP A 34 -11.57 -7.66 -4.98
C ASP A 34 -10.29 -7.61 -4.13
N LEU A 35 -9.38 -6.66 -4.43
CA LEU A 35 -8.20 -6.42 -3.60
C LEU A 35 -8.58 -5.95 -2.18
N LEU A 36 -9.55 -5.04 -2.04
CA LEU A 36 -10.02 -4.59 -0.72
C LEU A 36 -10.55 -5.75 0.11
N ARG A 37 -11.32 -6.66 -0.51
CA ARG A 37 -11.80 -7.86 0.16
C ARG A 37 -10.65 -8.76 0.62
N ASP A 38 -9.62 -8.92 -0.19
CA ASP A 38 -8.43 -9.70 0.19
C ASP A 38 -7.70 -9.04 1.37
N ILE A 39 -7.49 -7.72 1.32
CA ILE A 39 -6.87 -6.94 2.40
C ILE A 39 -7.69 -7.04 3.69
N ASP A 40 -9.02 -6.92 3.62
CA ASP A 40 -9.91 -7.05 4.78
C ASP A 40 -9.77 -8.43 5.44
N ASN A 41 -9.62 -9.49 4.64
CA ASN A 41 -9.34 -10.83 5.16
C ASN A 41 -7.96 -10.89 5.84
N TYR A 42 -6.93 -10.28 5.25
CA TYR A 42 -5.60 -10.24 5.85
C TYR A 42 -5.59 -9.48 7.17
N VAL A 43 -6.23 -8.32 7.22
CA VAL A 43 -6.40 -7.51 8.44
C VAL A 43 -7.15 -8.33 9.51
N GLY A 44 -8.22 -9.04 9.12
CA GLY A 44 -8.96 -9.92 10.03
C GLY A 44 -8.11 -11.04 10.62
N VAL A 45 -7.25 -11.68 9.81
CA VAL A 45 -6.33 -12.73 10.28
C VAL A 45 -5.24 -12.15 11.18
N LEU A 46 -4.65 -11.00 10.81
CA LEU A 46 -3.63 -10.33 11.61
C LEU A 46 -4.16 -9.87 12.97
N GLY A 47 -5.40 -9.35 13.00
CA GLY A 47 -6.07 -8.90 14.22
C GLY A 47 -6.35 -10.00 15.24
N GLN A 48 -6.30 -11.28 14.84
CA GLN A 48 -6.43 -12.41 15.77
C GLN A 48 -5.14 -12.70 16.56
N ASN A 49 -4.02 -12.08 16.20
CA ASN A 49 -2.73 -12.28 16.86
C ASN A 49 -2.29 -11.01 17.61
N ALA A 50 -2.28 -11.06 18.95
CA ALA A 50 -1.92 -9.91 19.79
C ALA A 50 -0.51 -9.35 19.58
N LYS A 51 0.40 -10.11 18.94
CA LYS A 51 1.77 -9.66 18.61
C LYS A 51 1.88 -8.99 17.24
N LEU A 52 0.86 -9.13 16.39
CA LEU A 52 0.83 -8.55 15.05
C LEU A 52 -0.13 -7.37 15.03
N ARG A 53 0.28 -6.28 14.38
CA ARG A 53 -0.58 -5.13 14.11
C ARG A 53 -0.84 -5.05 12.63
N SER A 54 -2.12 -5.04 12.23
CA SER A 54 -2.54 -4.85 10.84
C SER A 54 -1.93 -3.59 10.23
N ASP A 55 -1.83 -2.53 11.02
CA ASP A 55 -1.39 -1.21 10.59
C ASP A 55 0.09 -1.18 10.18
N ASN A 56 0.88 -2.19 10.58
CA ASN A 56 2.24 -2.38 10.08
C ASN A 56 2.28 -2.82 8.60
N PHE A 57 1.13 -3.23 8.05
CA PHE A 57 0.97 -3.77 6.69
C PHE A 57 -0.01 -2.91 5.88
N PHE A 58 -1.20 -2.65 6.45
CA PHE A 58 -2.33 -2.01 5.79
C PHE A 58 -2.92 -0.95 6.71
N ILE A 59 -2.87 0.31 6.29
CA ILE A 59 -3.47 1.44 7.02
C ILE A 59 -4.76 1.81 6.32
N GLU A 60 -5.88 1.78 7.05
CA GLU A 60 -7.18 2.16 6.49
C GLU A 60 -7.18 3.62 6.05
N SER A 61 -7.71 3.88 4.86
CA SER A 61 -7.76 5.19 4.24
C SER A 61 -9.06 5.36 3.46
N SER A 62 -9.21 6.53 2.85
CA SER A 62 -10.31 6.78 1.93
C SER A 62 -9.89 7.73 0.82
N TYR A 63 -10.57 7.60 -0.32
CA TYR A 63 -10.47 8.51 -1.44
C TYR A 63 -11.85 9.06 -1.80
N VAL A 64 -11.86 10.24 -2.42
CA VAL A 64 -13.08 10.89 -2.92
C VAL A 64 -13.09 10.75 -4.44
N ALA A 65 -14.17 10.22 -5.00
CA ALA A 65 -14.36 10.18 -6.45
C ALA A 65 -15.16 11.41 -6.93
N GLY A 66 -15.30 11.57 -8.25
CA GLY A 66 -15.96 12.73 -8.88
C GLY A 66 -17.40 13.03 -8.43
N THR A 67 -18.06 12.11 -7.71
CA THR A 67 -19.39 12.31 -7.11
C THR A 67 -19.36 12.92 -5.71
N GLY A 68 -18.18 13.23 -5.16
CA GLY A 68 -18.02 13.70 -3.77
C GLY A 68 -18.17 12.61 -2.71
N LYS A 69 -18.52 11.37 -3.11
CA LYS A 69 -18.64 10.23 -2.20
C LYS A 69 -17.24 9.75 -1.78
N LYS A 70 -17.10 9.44 -0.48
CA LYS A 70 -15.92 8.75 0.07
C LYS A 70 -16.01 7.25 -0.17
N TYR A 71 -14.90 6.69 -0.64
CA TYR A 71 -14.73 5.26 -0.88
C TYR A 71 -13.57 4.74 -0.03
N LYS A 72 -13.74 3.54 0.52
CA LYS A 72 -12.71 2.86 1.31
C LYS A 72 -11.48 2.58 0.44
N SER A 73 -10.30 2.80 0.99
CA SER A 73 -9.02 2.38 0.44
C SER A 73 -8.09 1.96 1.57
N TYR A 74 -6.92 1.42 1.20
CA TYR A 74 -5.81 1.20 2.12
C TYR A 74 -4.55 1.88 1.59
N LEU A 75 -3.68 2.29 2.50
CA LEU A 75 -2.28 2.58 2.25
C LEU A 75 -1.48 1.32 2.59
N LEU A 76 -0.73 0.81 1.63
CA LEU A 76 0.08 -0.39 1.81
C LEU A 76 1.52 0.02 2.10
N THR A 77 2.07 -0.51 3.19
CA THR A 77 3.52 -0.47 3.43
C THR A 77 4.24 -1.42 2.48
N ARG A 78 5.58 -1.37 2.46
CA ARG A 78 6.39 -2.38 1.75
C ARG A 78 6.03 -3.81 2.21
N LYS A 79 5.84 -4.02 3.53
CA LYS A 79 5.39 -5.30 4.09
C LYS A 79 3.97 -5.69 3.65
N GLY A 80 3.07 -4.71 3.51
CA GLY A 80 1.74 -4.93 2.95
C GLY A 80 1.80 -5.44 1.51
N CYS A 81 2.69 -4.86 0.69
CA CYS A 81 2.94 -5.32 -0.68
C CYS A 81 3.53 -6.74 -0.70
N ASP A 82 4.52 -7.04 0.15
CA ASP A 82 5.06 -8.39 0.29
C ASP A 82 3.95 -9.40 0.61
N MET A 83 3.01 -9.05 1.49
CA MET A 83 1.90 -9.92 1.86
C MET A 83 0.96 -10.19 0.69
N VAL A 84 0.64 -9.17 -0.12
CA VAL A 84 -0.17 -9.33 -1.34
C VAL A 84 0.56 -10.23 -2.35
N ALA A 85 1.86 -9.97 -2.59
CA ALA A 85 2.68 -10.74 -3.54
C ALA A 85 2.77 -12.23 -3.14
N ASN A 86 2.94 -12.51 -1.85
CA ASN A 86 3.01 -13.87 -1.32
C ASN A 86 1.72 -14.69 -1.50
N LYS A 87 0.60 -14.03 -1.77
CA LYS A 87 -0.69 -14.67 -2.07
C LYS A 87 -0.97 -14.78 -3.57
N MET A 88 -0.08 -14.27 -4.40
CA MET A 88 -0.06 -14.46 -5.84
C MET A 88 0.83 -15.65 -6.19
N THR A 89 0.65 -16.21 -7.38
CA THR A 89 1.45 -17.33 -7.87
C THR A 89 1.93 -17.09 -9.29
N GLY A 90 3.06 -17.71 -9.64
CA GLY A 90 3.65 -17.65 -10.97
C GLY A 90 4.09 -16.25 -11.38
N GLU A 91 4.02 -15.99 -12.68
CA GLU A 91 4.49 -14.75 -13.32
C GLU A 91 3.89 -13.48 -12.68
N LYS A 92 2.61 -13.50 -12.30
CA LYS A 92 1.94 -12.33 -11.74
C LYS A 92 2.55 -11.87 -10.42
N GLY A 93 2.94 -12.82 -9.55
CA GLY A 93 3.60 -12.49 -8.29
C GLY A 93 4.99 -11.90 -8.51
N ILE A 94 5.75 -12.48 -9.44
CA ILE A 94 7.10 -12.01 -9.81
C ILE A 94 7.04 -10.57 -10.34
N LEU A 95 6.14 -10.30 -11.29
CA LEU A 95 5.98 -8.98 -11.88
C LEU A 95 5.56 -7.95 -10.84
N PHE A 96 4.55 -8.26 -10.00
CA PHE A 96 4.13 -7.36 -8.95
C PHE A 96 5.27 -7.04 -7.97
N THR A 97 6.05 -8.05 -7.55
CA THR A 97 7.22 -7.86 -6.69
C THR A 97 8.24 -6.91 -7.29
N ALA A 98 8.62 -7.12 -8.56
CA ALA A 98 9.52 -6.21 -9.24
C ALA A 98 8.94 -4.78 -9.29
N THR A 99 7.66 -4.63 -9.64
CA THR A 99 7.01 -3.33 -9.77
C THR A 99 6.96 -2.56 -8.45
N TYR A 100 6.47 -3.15 -7.34
CA TYR A 100 6.39 -2.38 -6.10
C TYR A 100 7.76 -2.10 -5.50
N VAL A 101 8.74 -3.00 -5.64
CA VAL A 101 10.11 -2.76 -5.15
C VAL A 101 10.71 -1.54 -5.84
N THR A 102 10.67 -1.49 -7.17
CA THR A 102 11.13 -0.33 -7.96
C THR A 102 10.36 0.93 -7.57
N ARG A 103 9.04 0.84 -7.42
CA ARG A 103 8.23 2.00 -7.02
C ARG A 103 8.67 2.59 -5.69
N PHE A 104 8.92 1.77 -4.67
CA PHE A 104 9.43 2.27 -3.39
C PHE A 104 10.85 2.86 -3.53
N GLU A 105 11.74 2.27 -4.33
CA GLU A 105 13.07 2.84 -4.58
C GLU A 105 12.99 4.22 -5.23
N GLU A 106 12.10 4.42 -6.20
CA GLU A 106 11.82 5.72 -6.82
C GLU A 106 11.35 6.75 -5.78
N MET A 107 10.38 6.37 -4.95
CA MET A 107 9.87 7.23 -3.88
C MET A 107 10.98 7.62 -2.89
N GLU A 108 11.84 6.67 -2.49
CA GLU A 108 12.98 6.92 -1.60
C GLU A 108 13.99 7.88 -2.24
N ASN A 109 14.24 7.77 -3.55
CA ASN A 109 15.14 8.65 -4.28
C ASN A 109 14.58 10.07 -4.44
N GLU A 110 13.28 10.20 -4.73
CA GLU A 110 12.58 11.49 -4.77
C GLU A 110 12.73 12.23 -3.44
N LEU A 111 12.54 11.54 -2.32
CA LEU A 111 12.71 12.12 -0.98
C LEU A 111 14.14 12.57 -0.70
N LYS A 112 15.15 11.76 -1.07
CA LYS A 112 16.56 12.15 -0.92
C LYS A 112 16.90 13.40 -1.72
N SER A 113 16.32 13.56 -2.92
CA SER A 113 16.55 14.73 -3.77
C SER A 113 15.92 16.01 -3.21
N GLN A 114 14.81 15.89 -2.49
CA GLN A 114 14.11 17.04 -1.88
C GLN A 114 14.81 17.55 -0.61
N THR A 115 15.46 16.66 0.15
CA THR A 115 16.19 17.04 1.37
C THR A 115 17.56 17.67 1.10
N GLN A 116 18.07 17.59 -0.14
CA GLN A 116 19.40 18.12 -0.52
C GLN A 116 19.35 19.50 -1.20
N ASN A 117 18.17 20.14 -1.30
CA ASN A 117 17.97 21.51 -1.80
C ASN A 117 17.45 22.42 -0.67
#